data_AF-B0DZJ2-F1
#
_entry.id   AF-B0DZJ2-F1
#
_cell.length_a   1.000
_cell.length_b   1.000
_cell.length_c   1.000
_cell.angle_alpha   90.00
_cell.angle_beta   90.00
_cell.angle_gamma   90.00
#
_symmetry.space_group_name_H-M   'P 1'
#
loop_
_entity.id
_entity.type
_entity.pdbx_description
1 polymer ?
#
loop_
_entity_poly.entity_id
_entity_poly.type
_entity_poly.pdbx_seq_one_letter_code
_entity_poly.pdbx_strand_id
1 'polypeptide(L)'
;MPKMKAFKFVVSTCISTSIVSGIGMARGHFTHIFIDEAGQAMEPEAFVSIKMMVDNDTNVVLSGDPKQLGPIIRWGVARELGLEVTYLERLMGREVYSVEGGKCQWENVSVMRLESWKRLTLLKGCETGEELRPSLPRDYREY
;
A
#
# COMPACT_ATOMS: atom_id res chain seq x y z
N MET A 1 16.03 18.09 14.55
CA MET A 1 15.07 17.44 13.63
C MET A 1 13.90 18.36 13.23
N PRO A 2 14.06 19.31 12.28
CA PRO A 2 12.91 20.10 11.79
C PRO A 2 12.57 19.90 10.29
N LYS A 3 13.55 19.60 9.41
CA LYS A 3 13.34 19.72 7.96
C LYS A 3 12.42 18.64 7.37
N MET A 4 12.52 17.39 7.83
CA MET A 4 11.74 16.30 7.23
C MET A 4 10.24 16.34 7.59
N LYS A 5 9.89 16.82 8.80
CA LYS A 5 8.50 16.99 9.24
C LYS A 5 7.74 18.10 8.49
N ALA A 6 8.46 18.97 7.78
CA ALA A 6 7.85 20.04 6.99
C ALA A 6 7.28 19.53 5.65
N PHE A 7 7.75 18.38 5.16
CA PHE A 7 7.27 17.83 3.90
C PHE A 7 5.92 17.14 4.09
N LYS A 8 4.99 17.41 3.18
CA LYS A 8 3.68 16.74 3.11
C LYS A 8 3.79 15.32 2.55
N PHE A 9 4.74 15.10 1.66
CA PHE A 9 5.01 13.82 1.02
C PHE A 9 6.50 13.50 1.15
N VAL A 10 6.80 12.24 1.46
CA VAL A 10 8.16 11.70 1.47
C VAL A 10 8.15 10.44 0.61
N VAL A 11 9.01 10.42 -0.41
CA VAL A 11 9.18 9.28 -1.30
C VAL A 11 10.47 8.55 -0.89
N SER A 12 10.40 7.23 -0.80
CA SER A 12 11.51 6.38 -0.38
C SER A 12 11.31 4.98 -0.95
N THR A 13 12.39 4.19 -1.03
CA THR A 13 12.25 2.75 -1.26
C THR A 13 11.78 2.07 0.04
N CYS A 14 11.29 0.83 -0.07
CA CYS A 14 10.73 0.12 1.09
C CYS A 14 11.71 0.04 2.27
N ILE A 15 12.98 -0.25 2.01
CA ILE A 15 14.01 -0.37 3.04
C ILE A 15 14.46 0.98 3.59
N SER A 16 14.60 2.01 2.76
CA SER A 16 15.07 3.33 3.22
C SER A 16 14.06 4.05 4.12
N THR A 17 12.82 3.57 4.19
CA THR A 17 11.84 4.02 5.20
C THR A 17 12.34 3.80 6.64
N SER A 18 13.21 2.83 6.88
CA SER A 18 13.88 2.64 8.17
C SER A 18 14.71 3.87 8.60
N ILE A 19 15.30 4.60 7.64
CA ILE A 19 16.06 5.82 7.90
C ILE A 19 15.11 6.92 8.39
N VAL A 20 13.92 7.04 7.80
CA VAL A 20 12.89 8.01 8.22
C VAL A 20 12.49 7.78 9.67
N SER A 21 12.32 6.52 10.07
CA SER A 21 12.08 6.16 11.47
C SER A 21 13.31 6.43 12.36
N GLY A 22 14.51 6.06 11.90
CA GLY A 22 15.76 6.22 12.63
C GLY A 22 16.16 7.67 12.92
N ILE A 23 15.79 8.62 12.04
CA ILE A 23 15.95 10.06 12.32
C ILE A 23 14.89 10.61 13.27
N GLY A 24 14.06 9.75 13.86
CA GLY A 24 13.06 10.08 14.88
C GLY A 24 11.74 10.62 14.33
N MET A 25 11.34 10.21 13.12
CA MET A 25 9.97 10.42 12.67
C MET A 25 9.02 9.56 13.52
N ALA A 26 7.98 10.17 14.07
CA ALA A 26 6.99 9.44 14.86
C ALA A 26 6.15 8.54 13.96
N ARG A 27 5.80 7.36 14.47
CA ARG A 27 4.75 6.51 13.86
C ARG A 27 3.44 7.28 13.84
N GLY A 28 2.64 7.09 12.80
CA GLY A 28 1.39 7.83 12.61
C GLY A 28 1.57 9.27 12.13
N HIS A 29 2.80 9.77 11.92
CA HIS A 29 3.01 11.11 11.37
C HIS A 29 2.38 11.27 9.98
N PHE A 30 2.43 10.20 9.17
CA PHE A 30 1.74 10.13 7.90
C PHE A 30 0.41 9.37 8.09
N THR A 31 -0.67 9.97 7.60
CA THR A 31 -2.00 9.37 7.60
C THR A 31 -2.13 8.25 6.57
N HIS A 32 -1.27 8.25 5.56
CA HIS A 32 -1.27 7.28 4.47
C HIS A 32 0.16 6.81 4.15
N ILE A 33 0.30 5.51 3.86
CA ILE A 33 1.52 4.89 3.32
C ILE A 33 1.13 4.25 2.00
N PHE A 34 1.79 4.64 0.91
CA PHE A 34 1.60 4.05 -0.41
C PHE A 34 2.81 3.19 -0.76
N ILE A 35 2.57 1.94 -1.13
CA ILE A 35 3.59 1.03 -1.68
C ILE A 35 3.19 0.74 -3.11
N ASP A 36 3.91 1.34 -4.05
CA ASP A 36 3.76 1.09 -5.47
C ASP A 36 4.65 -0.08 -5.91
N GLU A 37 4.25 -0.75 -6.99
CA GLU A 37 4.92 -1.96 -7.49
C GLU A 37 5.12 -3.04 -6.40
N ALA A 38 4.14 -3.21 -5.51
CA ALA A 38 4.21 -4.12 -4.37
C ALA A 38 4.35 -5.60 -4.78
N GLY A 39 4.05 -5.95 -6.04
CA GLY A 39 4.33 -7.27 -6.63
C GLY A 39 5.81 -7.53 -6.91
N GLN A 40 6.66 -6.50 -6.94
CA GLN A 40 8.11 -6.64 -7.15
C GLN A 40 8.90 -6.71 -5.83
N ALA A 41 8.27 -6.34 -4.71
CA ALA A 41 8.92 -6.31 -3.41
C ALA A 41 8.76 -7.65 -2.67
N MET A 42 9.83 -8.11 -2.03
CA MET A 42 9.69 -9.23 -1.09
C MET A 42 8.78 -8.80 0.05
N GLU A 43 7.96 -9.71 0.57
CA GLU A 43 7.12 -9.45 1.73
C GLU A 43 7.85 -8.75 2.89
N PRO A 44 9.04 -9.20 3.35
CA PRO A 44 9.79 -8.51 4.39
C PRO A 44 10.19 -7.07 4.00
N GLU A 45 10.49 -6.79 2.74
CA GLU A 45 10.84 -5.43 2.30
C GLU A 45 9.63 -4.51 2.43
N ALA A 46 8.48 -4.92 1.88
CA ALA A 46 7.23 -4.18 2.02
C ALA A 46 6.84 -3.98 3.50
N PHE A 47 7.13 -4.96 4.36
CA PHE A 47 6.83 -4.84 5.79
C PHE A 47 7.72 -3.83 6.52
N VAL A 48 8.95 -3.57 6.06
CA VAL A 48 9.81 -2.53 6.67
C VAL A 48 9.15 -1.16 6.53
N SER A 49 8.64 -0.80 5.35
CA SER A 49 8.00 0.51 5.15
C SER A 49 6.72 0.66 5.98
N ILE A 50 5.92 -0.40 6.06
CA ILE A 50 4.70 -0.41 6.88
C ILE A 50 5.06 -0.30 8.36
N LYS A 51 5.82 -1.26 8.89
CA LYS A 51 6.04 -1.42 10.34
C LYS A 51 6.70 -0.21 10.98
N MET A 52 7.61 0.44 10.25
CA MET A 52 8.40 1.56 10.77
C MET A 52 7.59 2.85 10.94
N MET A 53 6.50 3.00 10.19
CA MET A 53 5.74 4.26 10.11
C MET A 53 4.27 4.14 10.52
N VAL A 54 3.67 2.95 10.42
CA VAL A 54 2.23 2.74 10.65
C VAL A 54 1.86 2.94 12.12
N ASP A 55 0.73 3.59 12.35
CA ASP A 55 -0.03 3.56 13.60
C ASP A 55 -1.48 3.09 13.34
N ASN A 56 -2.31 2.98 14.38
CA ASN A 56 -3.70 2.50 14.26
C ASN A 56 -4.57 3.31 13.29
N ASP A 57 -4.27 4.60 13.14
CA ASP A 57 -5.01 5.54 12.28
C ASP A 57 -4.33 5.76 10.91
N THR A 58 -3.25 5.03 10.61
CA THR A 58 -2.55 5.11 9.33
C THR A 58 -3.15 4.14 8.32
N ASN A 59 -3.58 4.65 7.17
CA ASN A 59 -4.02 3.82 6.05
C ASN A 59 -2.81 3.34 5.24
N VAL A 60 -2.78 2.06 4.86
CA VAL A 60 -1.74 1.51 3.98
C VAL A 60 -2.38 1.15 2.64
N VAL A 61 -1.81 1.62 1.55
CA VAL A 61 -2.28 1.33 0.20
C VAL A 61 -1.20 0.56 -0.53
N LEU A 62 -1.56 -0.61 -1.07
CA LEU A 62 -0.70 -1.40 -1.94
C LEU A 62 -1.21 -1.30 -3.37
N SER A 63 -0.29 -1.07 -4.30
CA SER A 63 -0.52 -1.04 -5.75
C SER A 63 0.49 -1.97 -6.42
N GLY A 64 0.07 -2.63 -7.51
CA GLY A 64 0.93 -3.49 -8.31
C GLY A 64 0.15 -4.55 -9.08
N ASP A 65 0.87 -5.24 -9.97
CA ASP A 65 0.35 -6.35 -10.75
C ASP A 65 1.12 -7.64 -10.42
N PRO A 66 0.50 -8.60 -9.71
CA PRO A 66 1.11 -9.90 -9.42
C PRO A 66 1.53 -10.71 -10.65
N LYS A 67 0.94 -10.43 -11.82
CA LYS A 67 1.22 -11.18 -13.06
C LYS A 67 2.45 -10.66 -13.80
N GLN A 68 3.04 -9.56 -13.34
CA GLN A 68 4.26 -8.99 -13.91
C GLN A 68 5.52 -9.59 -13.25
N LEU A 69 6.57 -8.80 -13.06
CA LEU A 69 7.81 -9.25 -12.45
C LEU A 69 7.63 -9.44 -10.94
N GLY A 70 8.03 -10.62 -10.45
CA GLY A 70 8.15 -10.89 -9.02
C GLY A 70 9.51 -10.48 -8.43
N PRO A 71 9.70 -10.62 -7.11
CA PRO A 71 10.96 -10.30 -6.45
C PRO A 71 12.10 -11.22 -6.91
N ILE A 72 13.31 -10.66 -7.02
CA ILE A 72 14.51 -11.41 -7.43
C ILE A 72 15.07 -12.22 -6.24
N ILE A 73 14.70 -13.50 -6.15
CA ILE A 73 15.24 -14.44 -5.16
C ILE A 73 16.42 -15.22 -5.73
N ARG A 74 17.62 -15.01 -5.18
CA ARG A 74 18.86 -15.66 -5.65
C ARG A 74 18.99 -17.12 -5.21
N TRP A 75 18.40 -17.50 -4.08
CA TRP A 75 18.56 -18.81 -3.47
C TRP A 75 17.33 -19.67 -3.72
N GLY A 76 17.52 -20.85 -4.34
CA GLY A 76 16.42 -21.78 -4.63
C GLY A 76 15.66 -22.22 -3.38
N VAL A 77 16.37 -22.52 -2.29
CA VAL A 77 15.74 -22.90 -1.00
C VAL A 77 14.82 -21.79 -0.46
N ALA A 78 15.22 -20.52 -0.58
CA ALA A 78 14.38 -19.41 -0.13
C ALA A 78 13.09 -19.29 -0.96
N ARG A 79 13.18 -19.61 -2.25
CA ARG A 79 12.03 -19.70 -3.15
C ARG A 79 11.07 -20.80 -2.69
N GLU A 80 11.57 -22.01 -2.48
CA GLU A 80 10.78 -23.17 -2.01
C GLU A 80 10.10 -22.92 -0.66
N LEU A 81 10.74 -22.13 0.22
CA LEU A 81 10.17 -21.70 1.50
C LEU A 81 9.16 -20.53 1.37
N GLY A 82 8.84 -20.09 0.16
CA GLY A 82 7.81 -19.10 -0.12
C GLY A 82 8.25 -17.64 -0.09
N LEU A 83 9.56 -17.33 -0.09
CA LEU A 83 10.04 -15.94 -0.12
C LEU A 83 9.71 -15.21 -1.44
N GLU A 84 9.39 -15.96 -2.49
CA GLU A 84 8.93 -15.42 -3.77
C GLU A 84 7.50 -14.85 -3.71
N VAL A 85 6.71 -15.26 -2.72
CA VAL A 85 5.34 -14.79 -2.56
C VAL A 85 5.35 -13.40 -1.95
N THR A 86 4.84 -12.43 -2.70
CA THR A 86 4.78 -11.03 -2.29
C THR A 86 3.67 -10.78 -1.28
N TYR A 87 3.74 -9.65 -0.58
CA TYR A 87 2.66 -9.30 0.35
C TYR A 87 1.31 -9.12 -0.36
N LEU A 88 1.34 -8.54 -1.56
CA LEU A 88 0.17 -8.29 -2.39
C LEU A 88 -0.49 -9.62 -2.81
N GLU A 89 0.28 -10.57 -3.35
CA GLU A 89 -0.20 -11.90 -3.73
C GLU A 89 -0.82 -12.65 -2.56
N ARG A 90 -0.14 -12.63 -1.41
CA ARG A 90 -0.63 -13.30 -0.20
C ARG A 90 -1.95 -12.71 0.29
N LEU A 91 -2.16 -11.40 0.14
CA LEU A 91 -3.44 -10.79 0.45
C LEU A 91 -4.51 -11.21 -0.55
N MET A 92 -4.21 -11.19 -1.85
CA MET A 92 -5.15 -11.61 -2.91
C MET A 92 -5.61 -13.07 -2.77
N GLY A 93 -4.77 -13.94 -2.21
CA GLY A 93 -5.11 -15.33 -1.89
C GLY A 93 -6.08 -15.51 -0.72
N ARG A 94 -6.44 -14.45 0.03
CA ARG A 94 -7.42 -14.53 1.12
C ARG A 94 -8.81 -14.24 0.59
N GLU A 95 -9.81 -14.99 1.04
CA GLU A 95 -11.22 -14.83 0.61
C GLU A 95 -11.75 -13.39 0.75
N VAL A 96 -11.31 -12.66 1.78
CA VAL A 96 -11.73 -11.26 2.03
C VAL A 96 -11.24 -10.30 0.95
N TYR A 97 -10.18 -10.65 0.22
CA TYR A 97 -9.58 -9.84 -0.84
C TYR A 97 -9.60 -10.56 -2.20
N SER A 98 -10.30 -11.69 -2.32
CA SER A 98 -10.43 -12.39 -3.58
C SER A 98 -11.29 -11.58 -4.54
N VAL A 99 -10.86 -11.54 -5.80
CA VAL A 99 -11.58 -10.83 -6.88
C VAL A 99 -12.96 -11.48 -7.14
N GLU A 100 -13.14 -12.75 -6.76
CA GLU A 100 -14.40 -13.49 -6.94
C GLU A 100 -15.48 -13.11 -5.91
N GLY A 101 -15.10 -12.58 -4.74
CA GLY A 101 -16.03 -12.10 -3.70
C GLY A 101 -16.60 -10.69 -3.95
N GLY A 102 -16.15 -10.00 -5.00
CA GLY A 102 -16.61 -8.67 -5.35
C GLY A 102 -16.51 -8.41 -6.84
N LYS A 103 -17.65 -8.20 -7.51
CA LYS A 103 -17.83 -7.90 -8.94
C LYS A 103 -17.01 -6.71 -9.51
N CYS A 104 -15.68 -6.74 -9.44
CA CYS A 104 -14.79 -5.75 -10.06
C CYS A 104 -13.52 -6.47 -10.55
N GLN A 105 -13.53 -6.89 -11.81
CA GLN A 105 -12.33 -7.19 -12.58
C GLN A 105 -11.65 -5.88 -12.93
N TRP A 106 -10.58 -5.53 -12.21
CA TRP A 106 -9.53 -4.71 -12.77
C TRP A 106 -8.52 -5.69 -13.37
N GLU A 107 -8.33 -5.67 -14.68
CA GLU A 107 -7.51 -6.69 -15.34
C GLU A 107 -6.04 -6.63 -14.91
N ASN A 108 -5.52 -5.48 -14.45
CA ASN A 108 -4.07 -5.29 -14.25
C ASN A 108 -3.64 -4.43 -13.04
N VAL A 109 -4.53 -3.98 -12.15
CA VAL A 109 -4.14 -3.20 -10.94
C VAL A 109 -5.06 -3.53 -9.77
N SER A 110 -4.50 -4.04 -8.67
CA SER A 110 -5.23 -4.26 -7.42
C SER A 110 -4.89 -3.16 -6.41
N VAL A 111 -5.79 -2.20 -6.21
CA VAL A 111 -5.66 -1.17 -5.15
C VAL A 111 -6.24 -1.72 -3.85
N MET A 112 -5.36 -2.15 -2.96
CA MET A 112 -5.75 -2.62 -1.63
C MET A 112 -5.60 -1.50 -0.61
N ARG A 113 -6.71 -1.08 0.03
CA ARG A 113 -6.67 -0.12 1.14
C ARG A 113 -6.76 -0.85 2.46
N LEU A 114 -5.76 -0.66 3.30
CA LEU A 114 -5.73 -1.08 4.69
C LEU A 114 -6.34 0.04 5.53
N GLU A 115 -7.55 -0.16 6.02
CA GLU A 115 -8.27 0.81 6.85
C GLU A 115 -7.89 0.70 8.34
N SER A 116 -7.27 -0.41 8.75
CA SER A 116 -6.75 -0.66 10.10
C SER A 116 -5.77 -1.85 10.09
N TRP A 117 -4.86 -1.94 11.07
CA TRP A 117 -3.98 -3.11 11.30
C TRP A 117 -4.73 -4.45 11.45
N LYS A 118 -6.07 -4.40 11.59
CA LYS A 118 -6.98 -5.55 11.65
C LYS A 118 -7.95 -5.66 10.48
N ARG A 119 -7.98 -4.70 9.54
CA ARG A 119 -8.99 -4.63 8.47
C ARG A 119 -8.42 -3.96 7.21
N LEU A 120 -8.28 -4.72 6.12
CA LEU A 120 -8.24 -4.13 4.79
C LEU A 120 -9.66 -4.13 4.20
N THR A 121 -9.88 -3.19 3.31
CA THR A 121 -11.00 -3.10 2.38
C THR A 121 -10.41 -3.00 0.97
N LEU A 122 -10.80 -3.91 0.07
CA LEU A 122 -10.50 -3.76 -1.36
C LEU A 122 -11.18 -2.46 -1.84
N LEU A 123 -10.42 -1.49 -2.36
CA LEU A 123 -11.06 -0.32 -2.97
C LEU A 123 -11.63 -0.74 -4.33
N LYS A 124 -12.92 -1.06 -4.34
CA LYS A 124 -13.71 -1.13 -5.56
C LYS A 124 -13.84 0.27 -6.15
N GLY A 125 -13.03 0.60 -7.15
CA GLY A 125 -13.46 1.52 -8.19
C GLY A 125 -14.34 0.73 -9.15
N CYS A 126 -15.64 0.97 -9.18
CA CYS A 126 -16.46 0.62 -10.33
C CYS A 126 -17.06 1.96 -10.79
N GLU A 127 -16.46 2.56 -11.82
CA GLU A 127 -17.12 3.65 -12.53
C GLU A 127 -18.23 3.02 -13.39
N THR A 128 -19.36 2.72 -12.76
CA THR A 128 -20.63 2.64 -13.45
C THR A 128 -21.42 3.89 -13.09
N GLY A 129 -21.18 4.95 -13.86
CA GLY A 129 -22.22 5.88 -14.30
C GLY A 129 -23.16 6.55 -13.29
N GLU A 130 -22.83 6.65 -11.99
CA GLU A 130 -23.51 7.57 -11.10
C GLU A 130 -22.52 8.58 -10.51
N GLU A 131 -22.76 9.83 -10.92
CA GLU A 131 -22.10 11.06 -10.53
C GLU A 131 -22.07 11.20 -9.00
N LEU A 132 -21.01 10.72 -8.35
CA LEU A 132 -20.67 11.12 -6.99
C LEU A 132 -20.21 12.58 -7.02
N ARG A 133 -21.18 13.50 -7.02
CA ARG A 133 -20.92 14.90 -6.67
C ARG A 133 -20.34 14.92 -5.25
N PRO A 134 -19.11 15.40 -5.05
CA PRO A 134 -18.69 15.76 -3.71
C PRO A 134 -19.47 17.02 -3.34
N SER A 135 -20.26 16.98 -2.27
CA SER A 135 -20.77 18.17 -1.61
C SER A 135 -19.59 18.91 -0.97
N LEU A 136 -18.81 19.59 -1.80
CA LEU A 136 -17.83 20.58 -1.36
C LEU A 136 -18.61 21.75 -0.73
N PRO A 137 -18.26 22.20 0.49
CA PRO A 137 -18.61 23.54 0.92
C PRO A 137 -18.08 24.53 -0.14
N ARG A 138 -18.98 25.39 -0.63
CA ARG A 138 -18.63 26.48 -1.56
C ARG A 138 -17.71 27.46 -0.85
N ASP A 139 -16.42 27.34 -1.07
CA ASP A 139 -15.52 28.47 -1.29
C ASP A 139 -14.16 27.95 -1.74
N TYR A 140 -13.33 28.79 -2.34
CA TYR A 140 -12.06 28.43 -3.03
C TYR A 140 -12.23 27.98 -4.49
N ARG A 141 -12.89 28.83 -5.27
CA ARG A 141 -12.47 29.13 -6.65
C ARG A 141 -12.17 30.62 -6.74
N GLU A 142 -10.94 30.98 -6.43
CA GLU A 142 -10.16 32.07 -7.03
C GLU A 142 -8.76 31.98 -6.40
N TYR A 143 -7.74 32.25 -7.23
CA TYR A 143 -6.29 32.01 -7.09
C TYR A 143 -5.75 30.74 -7.75
#